data_AF-A0A961RSZ2-F1
#
_entry.id   AF-A0A961RSZ2-F1
#
_cell.length_a   1.000
_cell.length_b   1.000
_cell.length_c   1.000
_cell.angle_alpha   90.00
_cell.angle_beta   90.00
_cell.angle_gamma   90.00
#
_symmetry.space_group_name_H-M   'P 1'
#
loop_
_entity.id
_entity.type
_entity.pdbx_description
1 polymer ?
#
loop_
_entity_poly.entity_id
_entity_poly.type
_entity_poly.pdbx_seq_one_letter_code
_entity_poly.pdbx_strand_id
1 'polypeptide(L)' 'MAETIDYFFTSISPFVYLGHRKLMEIAARHGAPLRFRPFILGGVWENSGSVPLPQRSATRQRYRLVELQRIAEY' A
#
# COMPACT_ATOMS: atom_id res chain seq x y z
N MET A 1 -8.42 25.75 -3.92
CA MET A 1 -7.86 24.67 -4.75
C MET A 1 -7.69 23.45 -3.85
N ALA A 2 -8.07 22.25 -4.29
CA ALA A 2 -7.89 21.05 -3.48
C ALA A 2 -6.40 20.74 -3.32
N GLU A 3 -6.00 20.24 -2.14
CA GLU A 3 -4.62 19.82 -1.89
C GLU A 3 -4.25 18.63 -2.77
N THR A 4 -2.98 18.59 -3.21
CA THR A 4 -2.44 17.47 -3.99
C THR A 4 -2.06 16.34 -3.04
N ILE A 5 -2.48 15.12 -3.38
CA ILE A 5 -2.15 13.90 -2.64
C ILE A 5 -0.89 13.28 -3.26
N ASP A 6 0.20 13.24 -2.52
CA ASP A 6 1.39 12.47 -2.90
C ASP A 6 1.14 10.98 -2.58
N TYR A 7 1.01 10.17 -3.64
CA TYR A 7 0.67 8.75 -3.51
C TYR A 7 1.90 7.86 -3.71
N PHE A 8 2.49 7.42 -2.60
CA PHE A 8 3.63 6.50 -2.58
C PHE A 8 3.16 5.05 -2.65
N PHE A 9 3.66 4.29 -3.62
CA PHE A 9 3.28 2.88 -3.76
C PHE A 9 4.39 2.01 -4.37
N THR A 10 4.25 0.70 -4.18
CA THR A 10 5.01 -0.31 -4.89
C THR A 10 4.06 -1.38 -5.41
N SER A 11 4.16 -1.73 -6.69
CA SER A 11 3.21 -2.63 -7.35
C SER A 11 3.22 -4.05 -6.78
N ILE A 12 4.27 -4.45 -6.06
CA ILE A 12 4.35 -5.76 -5.38
C ILE A 12 3.43 -5.85 -4.16
N SER A 13 2.92 -4.72 -3.65
CA SER A 13 2.06 -4.72 -2.46
C SER A 13 0.62 -5.09 -2.82
N PRO A 14 0.04 -6.17 -2.26
CA PRO A 14 -1.36 -6.52 -2.48
C PRO A 14 -2.33 -5.43 -1.99
N PHE A 15 -1.96 -4.70 -0.94
CA PHE A 15 -2.78 -3.58 -0.44
C PHE A 15 -2.84 -2.40 -1.42
N VAL A 16 -1.79 -2.21 -2.23
CA VAL A 16 -1.83 -1.22 -3.31
C VAL A 16 -2.89 -1.63 -4.32
N TYR A 17 -2.91 -2.89 -4.75
CA TYR A 17 -3.94 -3.40 -5.65
C TYR A 17 -5.36 -3.23 -5.06
N LEU A 18 -5.57 -3.67 -3.82
CA LEU A 18 -6.89 -3.60 -3.17
C LEU A 18 -7.38 -2.15 -2.95
N GLY A 19 -6.48 -1.22 -2.63
CA GLY A 19 -6.83 0.16 -2.31
C GLY A 19 -6.79 1.16 -3.48
N HIS A 20 -6.05 0.86 -4.56
CA HIS A 20 -5.74 1.81 -5.62
C HIS A 20 -7.00 2.43 -6.24
N ARG A 21 -7.93 1.58 -6.69
CA ARG A 21 -9.17 2.05 -7.33
C ARG A 21 -9.98 2.96 -6.40
N LYS A 22 -10.10 2.61 -5.12
CA LYS A 22 -10.85 3.40 -4.14
C LYS A 22 -10.23 4.78 -3.91
N LEU A 23 -8.89 4.85 -3.84
CA LEU A 23 -8.17 6.13 -3.74
C LEU A 23 -8.45 7.00 -4.97
N MET A 24 -8.35 6.44 -6.18
CA MET A 24 -8.65 7.15 -7.42
C MET A 24 -10.08 7.74 -7.42
N GLU A 25 -11.06 6.95 -7.00
CA GLU A 25 -12.46 7.38 -6.88
C GLU A 25 -12.66 8.51 -5.85
N ILE A 26 -12.03 8.42 -4.69
CA ILE A 26 -12.09 9.48 -3.66
C ILE A 26 -11.45 10.76 -4.19
N ALA A 27 -10.24 10.67 -4.75
CA ALA A 27 -9.53 11.81 -5.30
C ALA A 27 -10.35 12.53 -6.39
N ALA A 28 -10.94 11.77 -7.31
CA ALA A 28 -11.82 12.31 -8.34
C ALA A 28 -13.06 13.00 -7.76
N ARG A 29 -13.73 12.39 -6.77
CA ARG A 29 -14.92 12.97 -6.11
C ARG A 29 -14.64 14.30 -5.41
N HIS A 30 -13.42 14.51 -4.92
CA HIS A 30 -13.04 15.73 -4.21
C HIS A 30 -12.22 16.71 -5.07
N GLY A 31 -11.97 16.38 -6.35
CA GLY A 31 -11.12 17.18 -7.22
C GLY A 31 -9.67 17.30 -6.73
N ALA A 32 -9.20 16.34 -5.92
CA ALA A 32 -7.85 16.32 -5.37
C ALA A 32 -6.87 15.69 -6.39
N PRO A 33 -5.87 16.43 -6.89
CA PRO A 33 -4.88 15.86 -7.80
C PRO A 33 -4.04 14.78 -7.12
N LEU A 34 -3.72 13.71 -7.84
CA LEU A 34 -2.81 12.67 -7.37
C LEU A 34 -1.43 12.85 -8.02
N ARG A 35 -0.39 12.90 -7.20
CA ARG A 35 1.00 12.82 -7.65
C ARG A 35 1.55 11.44 -7.32
N PHE A 36 1.70 10.61 -8.35
CA PHE A 36 2.21 9.25 -8.20
C PHE A 36 3.71 9.23 -7.86
N ARG A 37 4.07 8.48 -6.83
CA ARG A 37 5.44 8.31 -6.33
C ARG A 37 5.77 6.81 -6.19
N PRO A 38 5.94 6.07 -7.31
CA PRO A 38 6.36 4.68 -7.22
C PRO A 38 7.77 4.58 -6.61
N PHE A 39 8.00 3.56 -5.78
CA PHE A 39 9.30 3.34 -5.15
C PHE A 39 9.68 1.86 -5.09
N ILE A 40 10.98 1.61 -4.89
CA ILE A 40 11.54 0.27 -4.71
C ILE A 40 11.51 -0.11 -3.24
N LEU A 41 10.78 -1.18 -2.91
CA LEU A 41 10.52 -1.60 -1.53
C LEU A 41 11.80 -2.02 -0.77
N GLY A 42 12.79 -2.56 -1.48
CA GLY A 42 14.05 -3.04 -0.91
C GLY A 42 14.74 -2.01 -0.01
N GLY A 43 14.97 -0.80 -0.52
CA GLY A 43 15.66 0.26 0.23
C GLY A 43 14.89 0.77 1.45
N VAL A 44 13.57 0.58 1.49
CA VAL A 44 12.75 0.96 2.65
C VAL A 44 12.98 0.01 3.83
N TRP A 45 13.21 -1.28 3.58
CA TRP A 45 13.54 -2.24 4.65
C TRP A 45 14.86 -1.88 5.33
N GLU A 46 15.90 -1.64 4.53
CA GLU A 46 17.22 -1.23 5.01
C GLU A 46 17.16 0.07 5.83
N ASN A 47 16.46 1.09 5.33
CA ASN A 47 16.38 2.39 5.99
C ASN A 47 15.56 2.37 7.30
N SER A 48 14.51 1.56 7.36
CA SER A 48 13.57 1.55 8.51
C SER A 48 13.90 0.53 9.60
N GLY A 49 14.89 -0.34 9.40
CA GLY A 49 15.14 -1.50 10.27
C GLY A 49 14.05 -2.58 10.19
N SER A 50 13.14 -2.49 9.22
CA SER A 50 12.13 -3.52 8.96
C SER A 50 12.73 -4.67 8.18
N VAL A 51 12.22 -5.88 8.39
CA VAL A 51 12.64 -7.05 7.62
C VAL A 51 11.66 -7.40 6.48
N PRO A 52 12.17 -7.96 5.36
CA PRO A 52 11.38 -8.55 4.30
C PRO A 52 10.35 -9.57 4.80
N LEU A 53 9.29 -9.78 4.02
CA LEU A 53 8.17 -10.65 4.43
C LEU A 53 8.59 -12.06 4.86
N PRO A 54 9.48 -12.78 4.14
CA PRO A 54 9.92 -14.13 4.54
C PRO A 54 10.67 -14.18 5.87
N GLN A 55 11.26 -13.06 6.31
CA GLN A 55 12.06 -12.97 7.53
C GLN A 55 11.21 -12.58 8.76
N ARG A 56 9.92 -12.30 8.58
CA ARG A 56 9.00 -11.97 9.69
C ARG A 56 8.62 -13.23 10.47
N SER A 57 8.14 -13.08 11.70
CA SER A 57 7.65 -14.22 12.50
C SER A 57 6.53 -14.98 11.76
N ALA A 58 6.48 -16.30 11.94
CA ALA A 58 5.48 -17.17 11.31
C ALA A 58 4.04 -16.73 11.60
N THR A 59 3.77 -16.24 12.82
CA THR A 59 2.46 -15.69 13.19
C THR A 59 2.09 -14.47 12.35
N ARG A 60 3.03 -13.55 12.10
CA ARG A 60 2.78 -12.36 11.27
C ARG A 60 2.60 -12.71 9.79
N GLN A 61 3.34 -13.71 9.29
CA GLN A 61 3.17 -14.20 7.93
C GLN A 61 1.78 -14.80 7.72
N ARG A 62 1.31 -15.64 8.66
CA ARG A 62 -0.02 -16.25 8.62
C ARG A 62 -1.14 -15.22 8.75
N TYR A 63 -1.05 -14.33 9.74
CA TYR A 63 -2.08 -13.31 9.97
C TYR A 63 -2.26 -12.38 8.77
N ARG A 64 -1.18 -12.06 8.05
CA ARG A 64 -1.27 -11.26 6.82
C ARG A 64 -2.22 -11.87 5.80
N LEU A 65 -2.21 -13.19 5.62
CA LEU A 65 -3.08 -13.84 4.63
C LEU A 65 -4.56 -13.71 5.01
N VAL A 66 -4.87 -13.86 6.30
CA VAL A 66 -6.22 -13.64 6.83
C VAL A 66 -6.67 -12.20 6.57
N GLU A 67 -5.79 -11.21 6.82
CA GLU A 67 -6.15 -9.81 6.63
C GLU A 67 -6.29 -9.42 5.16
N LEU A 68 -5.45 -9.98 4.29
CA LEU A 68 -5.59 -9.78 2.85
C LEU A 68 -6.92 -10.33 2.34
N GLN A 69 -7.35 -11.50 2.81
CA GLN A 69 -8.65 -12.06 2.46
C GLN A 69 -9.79 -11.17 2.97
N ARG A 70 -9.74 -10.78 4.25
CA ARG A 70 -10.78 -9.94 4.87
C ARG A 70 -10.98 -8.63 4.12
N ILE A 71 -9.90 -7.97 3.71
CA ILE A 71 -9.99 -6.70 2.97
C ILE A 71 -10.43 -6.91 1.53
N ALA A 72 -10.09 -8.04 0.90
CA ALA A 72 -10.54 -8.35 -0.46
C ALA A 72 -12.06 -8.63 -0.53
N GLU A 73 -12.67 -9.06 0.57
CA GLU A 73 -14.10 -9.33 0.68
C GLU A 73 -14.95 -8.10 1.02
N TYR A 74 -14.32 -6.98 1.38
CA TYR A 74 -14.98 -5.72 1.73
C TYR A 74 -15.11 -4.78 0.53
#